data_AF-A0A147BAU6-F1
#
_entry.id   AF-A0A147BAU6-F1
#
_cell.length_a   1.000
_cell.length_b   1.000
_cell.length_c   1.000
_cell.angle_alpha   90.00
_cell.angle_beta   90.00
_cell.angle_gamma   90.00
#
_symmetry.space_group_name_H-M   'P 1'
#
loop_
_entity.id
_entity.type
_entity.pdbx_description
1 polymer ?
#
loop_
_entity_poly.entity_id
_entity_poly.type
_entity_poly.pdbx_seq_one_letter_code
_entity_poly.pdbx_strand_id
1 'polypeptide(L)'
;PKESIEYIVSGSVIAEPRTCNVAREAALCAGFSDRTPCHTVTQACISSNQAITSAMGYIALGNYDVCIAGGVEFLSDVPIRFSRSMRKLMLSANKAKTPLQKLKLLSKFRPGMLVPELPAVAEFTSGETMGHSGDRLAAAFGVSRSEQDEFALRSHTLAHKATREGLLSDVVPVTLPGNS
;
A
#
# COMPACT_ATOMS: atom_id res chain seq x y z
N PRO A 1 -10.16 -2.35 26.27
CA PRO A 1 -9.35 -3.58 26.39
C PRO A 1 -9.14 -4.20 25.01
N LYS A 2 -8.16 -5.08 24.76
CA LYS A 2 -8.02 -5.67 23.42
C LYS A 2 -9.24 -6.48 22.99
N GLU A 3 -9.93 -7.08 23.96
CA GLU A 3 -11.17 -7.86 23.78
C GLU A 3 -12.40 -7.00 23.46
N SER A 4 -12.36 -5.70 23.77
CA SER A 4 -13.49 -4.80 23.48
C SER A 4 -13.49 -4.28 22.05
N ILE A 5 -12.50 -4.64 21.23
CA ILE A 5 -12.43 -4.22 19.82
C ILE A 5 -13.21 -5.23 18.99
N GLU A 6 -14.24 -4.74 18.31
CA GLU A 6 -15.16 -5.59 17.56
C GLU A 6 -14.82 -5.63 16.07
N TYR A 7 -14.19 -4.58 15.54
CA TYR A 7 -13.85 -4.52 14.13
C TYR A 7 -12.58 -3.70 13.85
N ILE A 8 -11.77 -4.10 12.87
CA ILE A 8 -10.56 -3.37 12.47
C ILE A 8 -10.54 -3.17 10.95
N VAL A 9 -10.32 -1.94 10.50
CA VAL A 9 -10.14 -1.59 9.08
C VAL A 9 -8.82 -0.87 8.89
N SER A 10 -8.03 -1.28 7.89
CA SER A 10 -6.79 -0.58 7.55
C SER A 10 -6.73 -0.27 6.05
N GLY A 11 -6.37 0.96 5.73
CA GLY A 11 -6.04 1.39 4.37
C GLY A 11 -4.66 0.89 3.93
N SER A 12 -4.53 0.43 2.69
CA SER A 12 -3.22 0.19 2.04
C SER A 12 -3.39 0.19 0.52
N VAL A 13 -2.41 0.70 -0.23
CA VAL A 13 -2.48 0.78 -1.69
C VAL A 13 -1.66 -0.33 -2.34
N ILE A 14 -0.41 -0.50 -1.92
CA ILE A 14 0.45 -1.55 -2.47
C ILE A 14 0.24 -2.83 -1.68
N ALA A 15 -0.57 -3.72 -2.24
CA ALA A 15 -0.82 -5.02 -1.63
C ALA A 15 0.40 -5.94 -1.73
N GLU A 16 0.90 -6.39 -0.59
CA GLU A 16 1.85 -7.50 -0.49
C GLU A 16 1.09 -8.83 -0.66
N PRO A 17 1.40 -9.66 -1.69
CA PRO A 17 0.69 -10.91 -1.96
C PRO A 17 0.65 -11.90 -0.78
N ARG A 18 1.67 -11.90 0.09
CA ARG A 18 1.70 -12.76 1.29
C ARG A 18 0.73 -12.30 2.38
N THR A 19 0.43 -11.02 2.45
CA THR A 19 -0.43 -10.40 3.46
C THR A 19 -1.58 -9.66 2.78
N CYS A 20 -2.37 -10.38 1.98
CA CYS A 20 -3.44 -9.80 1.17
C CYS A 20 -4.47 -9.01 2.00
N ASN A 21 -4.70 -9.40 3.25
CA ASN A 21 -5.42 -8.64 4.26
C ASN A 21 -4.45 -8.18 5.34
N VAL A 22 -3.68 -7.12 5.04
CA VAL A 22 -2.67 -6.57 5.97
C VAL A 22 -3.30 -6.14 7.30
N ALA A 23 -4.57 -5.73 7.30
CA ALA A 23 -5.28 -5.38 8.54
C ALA A 23 -5.39 -6.59 9.47
N ARG A 24 -5.69 -7.77 8.93
CA ARG A 24 -5.81 -9.00 9.70
C ARG A 24 -4.45 -9.48 10.23
N GLU A 25 -3.45 -9.55 9.37
CA GLU A 25 -2.12 -10.01 9.75
C GLU A 25 -1.50 -9.07 10.81
N ALA A 26 -1.63 -7.75 10.63
CA ALA A 26 -1.18 -6.78 11.61
C ALA A 26 -1.93 -6.89 12.94
N ALA A 27 -3.26 -7.11 12.90
CA ALA A 27 -4.06 -7.25 14.10
C ALA A 27 -3.69 -8.49 14.93
N LEU A 28 -3.46 -9.63 14.27
CA LEU A 28 -3.00 -10.85 14.94
C LEU A 28 -1.62 -10.65 15.56
N CYS A 29 -0.67 -10.06 14.82
CA CYS A 29 0.67 -9.74 15.34
C CYS A 29 0.64 -8.76 16.52
N ALA A 30 -0.29 -7.80 16.53
CA ALA A 30 -0.50 -6.87 17.64
C ALA A 30 -1.18 -7.53 18.87
N GLY A 31 -1.63 -8.78 18.74
CA GLY A 31 -2.28 -9.55 19.79
C GLY A 31 -3.72 -9.12 20.06
N PHE A 32 -4.46 -8.67 19.04
CA PHE A 32 -5.92 -8.55 19.12
C PHE A 32 -6.58 -9.93 19.09
N SER A 33 -7.87 -10.00 19.46
CA SER A 33 -8.58 -11.28 19.54
C SER A 33 -8.72 -11.95 18.16
N ASP A 34 -8.62 -13.28 18.13
CA ASP A 34 -8.91 -14.07 16.93
C ASP A 34 -10.33 -13.85 16.41
N ARG A 35 -11.25 -13.49 17.31
CA ARG A 35 -12.68 -13.25 17.01
C ARG A 35 -12.93 -11.89 16.36
N THR A 36 -12.02 -10.93 16.46
CA THR A 36 -12.18 -9.58 15.90
C THR A 36 -11.98 -9.63 14.38
N PRO A 37 -13.03 -9.51 13.54
CA PRO A 37 -12.87 -9.42 12.09
C PRO A 37 -12.04 -8.19 11.68
N CYS A 38 -11.25 -8.36 10.63
CA CYS A 38 -10.48 -7.28 10.01
C CYS A 38 -10.59 -7.32 8.50
N HIS A 39 -10.57 -6.15 7.84
CA HIS A 39 -10.36 -6.10 6.39
C HIS A 39 -9.47 -4.92 5.98
N THR A 40 -8.80 -5.10 4.84
CA THR A 40 -8.02 -4.05 4.18
C THR A 40 -8.85 -3.37 3.11
N VAL A 41 -8.78 -2.04 3.06
CA VAL A 41 -9.44 -1.23 2.04
C VAL A 41 -8.41 -0.46 1.23
N THR A 42 -8.70 -0.26 -0.05
CA THR A 42 -7.82 0.47 -0.97
C THR A 42 -8.61 1.54 -1.71
N GLN A 43 -8.21 2.79 -1.55
CA GLN A 43 -8.74 3.96 -2.25
C GLN A 43 -7.63 5.00 -2.44
N ALA A 44 -6.55 4.60 -3.12
CA ALA A 44 -5.37 5.45 -3.37
C ALA A 44 -4.88 6.19 -2.11
N CYS A 45 -4.47 7.45 -2.24
CA CYS A 45 -3.94 8.25 -1.13
C CYS A 45 -4.92 8.43 0.04
N ILE A 46 -6.22 8.22 -0.19
CA ILE A 46 -7.27 8.37 0.83
C ILE A 46 -7.71 7.02 1.42
N SER A 47 -6.94 5.95 1.23
CA SER A 47 -7.26 4.61 1.77
C SER A 47 -7.48 4.62 3.28
N SER A 48 -6.66 5.36 4.04
CA SER A 48 -6.84 5.50 5.50
C SER A 48 -8.12 6.26 5.85
N ASN A 49 -8.48 7.29 5.07
CA ASN A 49 -9.76 7.99 5.26
C ASN A 49 -10.94 7.08 4.93
N GLN A 50 -10.82 6.24 3.90
CA GLN A 50 -11.85 5.26 3.57
C GLN A 50 -12.01 4.22 4.69
N ALA A 51 -10.93 3.83 5.37
CA ALA A 51 -10.99 2.97 6.54
C ALA A 51 -11.77 3.62 7.69
N ILE A 52 -11.51 4.90 7.98
CA ILE A 52 -12.24 5.69 8.97
C ILE A 52 -13.72 5.78 8.59
N THR A 53 -14.04 6.14 7.36
CA THR A 53 -15.43 6.22 6.86
C THR A 53 -16.16 4.89 6.99
N SER A 54 -15.48 3.77 6.69
CA SER A 54 -16.07 2.43 6.80
C SER A 54 -16.37 2.08 8.26
N ALA A 55 -15.43 2.34 9.17
CA ALA A 55 -15.61 2.14 10.61
C ALA A 55 -16.75 3.01 11.18
N MET A 56 -16.81 4.29 10.80
CA MET A 56 -17.91 5.19 11.17
C MET A 56 -19.25 4.67 10.65
N GLY A 57 -19.29 4.15 9.42
CA GLY A 57 -20.49 3.55 8.84
C GLY A 57 -20.99 2.36 9.64
N TYR A 58 -20.09 1.47 10.08
CA TYR A 58 -20.48 0.33 10.92
C TYR A 58 -21.04 0.76 12.28
N ILE A 59 -20.45 1.79 12.88
CA ILE A 59 -20.93 2.34 14.16
C ILE A 59 -22.30 2.99 13.97
N ALA A 60 -22.47 3.80 12.92
CA ALA A 60 -23.73 4.47 12.65
C ALA A 60 -24.89 3.51 12.35
N LEU A 61 -24.61 2.35 11.74
CA LEU A 61 -25.59 1.29 11.48
C LEU A 61 -25.90 0.43 12.72
N GLY A 62 -25.15 0.59 13.82
CA GLY A 62 -25.30 -0.23 15.02
C GLY A 62 -24.76 -1.65 14.85
N ASN A 63 -23.85 -1.88 13.90
CA ASN A 63 -23.21 -3.19 13.71
C ASN A 63 -22.15 -3.48 14.78
N TYR A 64 -21.40 -2.45 15.18
CA TYR A 64 -20.31 -2.50 16.17
C TYR A 64 -20.27 -1.16 16.92
N ASP A 65 -19.90 -1.20 18.19
CA ASP A 65 -19.72 -0.01 19.03
C ASP A 65 -18.27 0.48 19.01
N VAL A 66 -17.30 -0.44 18.89
CA VAL A 66 -15.87 -0.12 18.96
C VAL A 66 -15.08 -0.68 17.78
N CYS A 67 -14.66 0.23 16.92
CA CYS A 67 -13.85 -0.06 15.73
C CYS A 67 -12.47 0.61 15.81
N ILE A 68 -11.45 -0.01 15.20
CA ILE A 68 -10.15 0.62 14.92
C ILE A 68 -10.05 0.89 13.42
N ALA A 69 -9.64 2.09 13.05
CA ALA A 69 -9.37 2.48 11.67
C ALA A 69 -7.97 3.10 11.54
N GLY A 70 -7.31 2.87 10.41
CA GLY A 70 -6.00 3.44 10.13
C GLY A 70 -5.51 3.10 8.73
N GLY A 71 -4.19 3.09 8.54
CA GLY A 71 -3.58 2.65 7.29
C GLY A 71 -2.10 2.39 7.43
N VAL A 72 -1.56 1.65 6.45
CA VAL A 72 -0.14 1.30 6.36
C VAL A 72 0.28 1.28 4.89
N GLU A 73 1.50 1.69 4.64
CA GLU A 73 2.10 1.62 3.31
C GLU A 73 3.60 1.30 3.43
N PHE A 74 4.12 0.52 2.49
CA PHE A 74 5.53 0.17 2.46
C PHE A 74 6.09 0.24 1.04
N LEU A 75 6.78 1.35 0.75
CA LEU A 75 7.30 1.66 -0.59
C LEU A 75 8.69 1.09 -0.85
N SER A 76 9.37 0.55 0.16
CA SER A 76 10.75 0.05 0.02
C SER A 76 10.83 -1.35 -0.57
N ASP A 77 9.76 -2.16 -0.48
CA ASP A 77 9.70 -3.53 -0.98
C ASP A 77 8.45 -3.75 -1.84
N VAL A 78 8.42 -3.07 -2.99
CA VAL A 78 7.27 -3.17 -3.91
C VAL A 78 7.40 -4.47 -4.72
N PRO A 79 6.33 -5.29 -4.82
CA PRO A 79 6.40 -6.58 -5.50
C PRO A 79 6.72 -6.44 -6.99
N ILE A 80 7.83 -7.04 -7.41
CA ILE A 80 8.26 -7.09 -8.81
C ILE A 80 7.44 -8.15 -9.55
N ARG A 81 6.99 -7.83 -10.77
CA ARG A 81 6.24 -8.76 -11.60
C ARG A 81 7.13 -9.31 -12.71
N PHE A 82 6.96 -10.56 -13.07
CA PHE A 82 7.48 -11.07 -14.33
C PHE A 82 6.58 -10.67 -15.50
N SER A 83 7.15 -10.67 -16.70
CA SER A 83 6.39 -10.49 -17.94
C SER A 83 5.15 -11.39 -17.99
N ARG A 84 4.05 -10.90 -18.59
CA ARG A 84 2.80 -11.69 -18.73
C ARG A 84 3.04 -13.07 -19.35
N SER A 85 3.94 -13.14 -20.34
CA SER A 85 4.31 -14.40 -21.01
C SER A 85 5.02 -15.36 -20.07
N MET A 86 5.95 -14.87 -19.22
CA MET A 86 6.65 -15.70 -18.24
C MET A 86 5.71 -16.23 -17.16
N ARG A 87 4.85 -15.36 -16.61
CA ARG A 87 3.84 -15.77 -15.62
C ARG A 87 2.95 -16.89 -16.17
N LYS A 88 2.47 -16.75 -17.41
CA LYS A 88 1.66 -17.78 -18.08
C LYS A 88 2.45 -19.08 -18.27
N LEU A 89 3.73 -18.99 -18.64
CA LEU A 89 4.61 -20.15 -18.81
C LEU A 89 4.81 -20.90 -17.47
N MET A 90 5.14 -20.19 -16.39
CA MET A 90 5.34 -20.79 -15.07
C MET A 90 4.06 -21.42 -14.52
N LEU A 91 2.90 -20.75 -14.66
CA LEU A 91 1.61 -21.31 -14.26
C LEU A 91 1.25 -22.56 -15.08
N SER A 92 1.58 -22.58 -16.38
CA SER A 92 1.36 -23.74 -17.24
C SER A 92 2.31 -24.90 -16.93
N ALA A 93 3.55 -24.59 -16.54
CA ALA A 93 4.54 -25.58 -16.12
C ALA A 93 4.12 -26.30 -14.83
N ASN A 94 3.57 -25.57 -13.84
CA ASN A 94 3.02 -26.16 -12.63
C ASN A 94 1.79 -27.06 -12.90
N LYS A 95 1.04 -26.80 -13.97
CA LYS A 95 -0.12 -27.64 -14.38
C LYS A 95 0.27 -28.85 -15.24
N ALA A 96 1.45 -28.86 -15.84
CA ALA A 96 1.89 -29.93 -16.74
C ALA A 96 2.32 -31.19 -15.96
N LYS A 97 1.54 -32.27 -16.09
CA LYS A 97 1.81 -33.54 -15.40
C LYS A 97 2.77 -34.45 -16.18
N THR A 98 2.84 -34.33 -17.51
CA THR A 98 3.64 -35.23 -18.35
C THR A 98 4.98 -34.59 -18.79
N PRO A 99 6.06 -35.40 -18.91
CA PRO A 99 7.37 -34.89 -19.32
C PRO A 99 7.36 -34.29 -20.73
N LEU A 100 6.54 -34.83 -21.64
CA LEU A 100 6.38 -34.29 -23.00
C LEU A 100 5.75 -32.87 -23.00
N GLN A 101 4.79 -32.63 -22.11
CA GLN A 101 4.19 -31.30 -21.93
C GLN A 101 5.19 -30.31 -21.34
N LYS A 102 6.02 -30.74 -20.37
CA LYS A 102 7.09 -29.91 -19.82
C LYS A 102 8.14 -29.53 -20.88
N LEU A 103 8.51 -30.47 -21.76
CA LEU A 103 9.44 -30.21 -22.86
C LEU A 103 8.89 -29.18 -23.87
N LYS A 104 7.59 -29.27 -24.19
CA LYS A 104 6.89 -28.28 -25.05
C LYS A 104 6.76 -26.89 -24.41
N LEU A 105 6.85 -26.79 -23.09
CA LEU A 105 6.88 -25.51 -22.38
C LEU A 105 8.29 -24.92 -22.38
N LEU A 106 9.32 -25.74 -22.21
CA LEU A 106 10.71 -25.31 -22.37
C LEU A 106 10.97 -24.70 -23.76
N SER A 107 10.36 -25.24 -24.82
CA SER A 107 10.49 -24.68 -26.17
C SER A 107 9.83 -23.30 -26.35
N LYS A 108 8.96 -22.88 -25.41
CA LYS A 108 8.32 -21.55 -25.42
C LYS A 108 9.05 -20.52 -24.56
N PHE A 109 10.07 -20.94 -23.83
CA PHE A 109 10.92 -20.03 -23.07
C PHE A 109 11.75 -19.16 -24.02
N ARG A 110 11.78 -17.85 -23.77
CA ARG A 110 12.64 -16.90 -24.49
C ARG A 110 13.46 -16.10 -23.47
N PRO A 111 14.76 -15.87 -23.69
CA PRO A 111 15.61 -15.12 -22.76
C PRO A 111 15.05 -13.74 -22.37
N GLY A 112 14.43 -13.02 -23.31
CA GLY A 112 13.80 -11.71 -23.04
C GLY A 112 12.58 -11.76 -22.12
N MET A 113 12.04 -12.94 -21.80
CA MET A 113 10.92 -13.07 -20.86
C MET A 113 11.34 -12.92 -19.40
N LEU A 114 12.64 -13.00 -19.11
CA LEU A 114 13.23 -12.87 -17.78
C LEU A 114 13.36 -11.40 -17.34
N VAL A 115 13.11 -10.44 -18.22
CA VAL A 115 13.12 -9.01 -17.89
C VAL A 115 11.95 -8.72 -16.93
N PRO A 116 12.23 -8.21 -15.72
CA PRO A 116 11.19 -7.88 -14.76
C PRO A 116 10.36 -6.67 -15.23
N GLU A 117 9.04 -6.78 -15.06
CA GLU A 117 8.12 -5.64 -15.12
C GLU A 117 8.22 -4.93 -13.76
N LEU A 118 8.97 -3.83 -13.73
CA LEU A 118 9.04 -2.97 -12.55
C LEU A 118 7.66 -2.35 -12.29
N PRO A 119 7.25 -2.22 -11.02
CA PRO A 119 6.03 -1.52 -10.67
C PRO A 119 6.14 -0.07 -11.12
N ALA A 120 5.27 0.33 -12.06
CA ALA A 120 5.21 1.71 -12.52
C ALA A 120 4.44 2.55 -11.49
N VAL A 121 5.04 3.63 -10.98
CA VAL A 121 4.34 4.70 -10.24
C VAL A 121 3.62 5.63 -11.23
N ALA A 122 2.97 5.03 -12.21
CA ALA A 122 2.18 5.69 -13.23
C ALA A 122 0.75 5.20 -13.10
N GLU A 123 -0.19 6.11 -13.28
CA GLU A 123 -1.60 5.76 -13.31
C GLU A 123 -1.85 4.81 -14.49
N PHE A 124 -2.58 3.72 -14.24
CA PHE A 124 -2.78 2.65 -15.22
C PHE A 124 -3.49 3.14 -16.49
N THR A 125 -4.45 4.05 -16.35
CA THR A 125 -5.33 4.50 -17.45
C THR A 125 -4.68 5.59 -18.29
N SER A 126 -4.09 6.60 -17.64
CA SER A 126 -3.50 7.76 -18.32
C SER A 126 -2.04 7.52 -18.72
N GLY A 127 -1.34 6.60 -18.05
CA GLY A 127 0.11 6.44 -18.17
C GLY A 127 0.90 7.61 -17.57
N GLU A 128 0.23 8.58 -16.94
CA GLU A 128 0.84 9.76 -16.33
C GLU A 128 1.38 9.40 -14.94
N THR A 129 2.54 9.95 -14.58
CA THR A 129 3.07 9.84 -13.22
C THR A 129 2.44 10.93 -12.35
N MET A 130 2.32 10.68 -11.04
CA MET A 130 1.73 11.65 -10.11
C MET A 130 2.45 13.00 -10.13
N GLY A 131 3.79 13.00 -10.33
CA GLY A 131 4.58 14.23 -10.45
C GLY A 131 4.22 15.05 -11.69
N HIS A 132 4.12 14.41 -12.87
CA HIS A 132 3.72 15.11 -14.10
C HIS A 132 2.30 15.67 -13.99
N SER A 133 1.37 14.92 -13.38
CA SER A 133 0.02 15.43 -13.13
C SER A 133 0.04 16.65 -12.20
N GLY A 134 0.95 16.67 -11.22
CA GLY A 134 1.15 17.82 -10.32
C GLY A 134 1.69 19.04 -11.05
N ASP A 135 2.71 18.88 -11.89
CA ASP A 135 3.27 19.97 -12.70
C ASP A 135 2.24 20.54 -13.68
N ARG A 136 1.47 19.66 -14.33
CA ARG A 136 0.38 20.06 -15.23
C ARG A 136 -0.70 20.84 -14.50
N LEU A 137 -1.06 20.43 -13.29
CA LEU A 137 -2.02 21.14 -12.44
C LEU A 137 -1.48 22.52 -12.04
N ALA A 138 -0.23 22.59 -11.58
CA ALA A 138 0.41 23.86 -11.21
C ALA A 138 0.42 24.85 -12.38
N ALA A 139 0.79 24.38 -13.58
CA ALA A 139 0.76 25.20 -14.80
C ALA A 139 -0.65 25.67 -15.17
N ALA A 140 -1.66 24.78 -15.06
CA ALA A 140 -3.04 25.11 -15.38
C ALA A 140 -3.64 26.19 -14.46
N PHE A 141 -3.20 26.24 -13.20
CA PHE A 141 -3.63 27.25 -12.22
C PHE A 141 -2.66 28.44 -12.09
N GLY A 142 -1.60 28.49 -12.92
CA GLY A 142 -0.65 29.59 -12.91
C GLY A 142 0.25 29.66 -11.67
N VAL A 143 0.46 28.55 -10.97
CA VAL A 143 1.31 28.48 -9.78
C VAL A 143 2.78 28.48 -10.19
N SER A 144 3.49 29.56 -9.87
CA SER A 144 4.90 29.72 -10.24
C SER A 144 5.81 28.77 -9.46
N ARG A 145 7.00 28.51 -10.00
CA ARG A 145 8.03 27.73 -9.32
C ARG A 145 8.44 28.35 -7.97
N SER A 146 8.53 29.68 -7.92
CA SER A 146 8.86 30.41 -6.68
C SER A 146 7.82 30.19 -5.58
N GLU A 147 6.53 30.20 -5.92
CA GLU A 147 5.46 29.94 -4.94
C GLU A 147 5.51 28.50 -4.40
N GLN A 148 5.80 27.53 -5.27
CA GLN A 148 5.97 26.13 -4.87
C GLN A 148 7.16 25.95 -3.92
N ASP A 149 8.31 26.52 -4.27
CA ASP A 149 9.54 26.44 -3.46
C ASP A 149 9.36 27.13 -2.10
N GLU A 150 8.68 28.28 -2.06
CA GLU A 150 8.36 28.99 -0.82
C GLU A 150 7.46 28.14 0.10
N PHE A 151 6.42 27.52 -0.46
CA PHE A 151 5.54 26.63 0.29
C PHE A 151 6.28 25.39 0.82
N ALA A 152 7.15 24.79 -0.01
CA ALA A 152 7.95 23.64 0.38
C ALA A 152 8.92 23.98 1.53
N LEU A 153 9.64 25.10 1.41
CA LEU A 153 10.55 25.58 2.47
C LEU A 153 9.81 25.86 3.77
N ARG A 154 8.64 26.52 3.68
CA ARG A 154 7.77 26.77 4.84
C ARG A 154 7.37 25.47 5.52
N SER A 155 6.90 24.49 4.75
CA SER A 155 6.45 23.19 5.29
C SER A 155 7.56 22.44 6.01
N HIS A 156 8.77 22.39 5.44
CA HIS A 156 9.94 21.79 6.10
C HIS A 156 10.35 22.52 7.37
N THR A 157 10.36 23.85 7.35
CA THR A 157 10.73 24.68 8.50
C THR A 157 9.73 24.49 9.65
N LEU A 158 8.42 24.49 9.33
CA LEU A 158 7.36 24.29 10.31
C LEU A 158 7.39 22.87 10.88
N ALA A 159 7.61 21.84 10.07
CA ALA A 159 7.76 20.47 10.54
C ALA A 159 8.96 20.33 11.50
N HIS A 160 10.11 20.90 11.15
CA HIS A 160 11.29 20.90 12.02
C HIS A 160 11.02 21.58 13.37
N LYS A 161 10.35 22.74 13.32
CA LYS A 161 9.94 23.46 14.53
C LYS A 161 8.99 22.62 15.38
N ALA A 162 7.93 22.05 14.78
CA ALA A 162 6.95 21.21 15.45
C ALA A 162 7.59 19.98 16.12
N THR A 163 8.57 19.36 15.47
CA THR A 163 9.36 18.26 16.05
C THR A 163 10.13 18.72 17.29
N ARG A 164 10.82 19.87 17.22
CA ARG A 164 11.59 20.40 18.36
C ARG A 164 10.73 20.84 19.53
N GLU A 165 9.53 21.34 19.23
CA GLU A 165 8.55 21.78 20.22
C GLU A 165 7.70 20.63 20.78
N GLY A 166 7.87 19.40 20.26
CA GLY A 166 7.14 18.23 20.73
C GLY A 166 5.65 18.23 20.34
N LEU A 167 5.28 18.95 19.27
CA LEU A 167 3.88 19.05 18.81
C LEU A 167 3.42 17.79 18.08
N LEU A 168 4.34 16.96 17.57
CA LEU A 168 4.05 15.70 16.87
C LEU A 168 3.75 14.56 17.85
N SER A 169 2.66 14.71 18.60
CA SER A 169 2.21 13.75 19.62
C SER A 169 1.63 12.45 19.04
N ASP A 170 1.38 12.44 17.73
CA ASP A 170 0.88 11.33 16.93
C ASP A 170 1.98 10.36 16.48
N VAL A 171 3.25 10.69 16.70
CA VAL A 171 4.40 9.84 16.36
C VAL A 171 4.77 8.95 17.54
N VAL A 172 4.50 7.65 17.43
CA VAL A 172 4.91 6.63 18.41
C VAL A 172 6.22 5.98 17.97
N PRO A 173 7.25 5.86 18.84
CA PRO A 173 8.51 5.24 18.49
C PRO A 173 8.35 3.75 18.20
N VAL A 174 9.05 3.25 17.18
CA VAL A 174 9.10 1.83 16.83
C VAL A 174 10.52 1.32 17.03
N THR A 175 10.67 0.24 17.79
CA THR A 175 11.96 -0.43 17.95
C THR A 175 12.19 -1.36 16.76
N LEU A 176 13.27 -1.12 16.03
CA LEU A 176 13.71 -2.03 14.97
C LEU A 176 14.55 -3.16 15.59
N PRO A 177 14.44 -4.40 15.09
CA PRO A 177 15.37 -5.45 15.47
C PRO A 177 16.79 -4.99 15.16
N GLY A 178 17.68 -5.03 16.16
CA GLY A 178 19.06 -4.59 15.99
C GLY A 178 19.73 -5.36 14.85
N ASN A 179 20.48 -4.67 14.00
CA ASN A 179 21.29 -5.32 12.96
C ASN A 179 22.17 -6.37 13.63
N SER A 180 21.98 -7.64 13.24
CA SER A 180 22.98 -8.70 13.42
C SER A 180 24.00 -8.59 12.29
#